data_AF-A0A3D4AYA1-F1
#
_entry.id   AF-A0A3D4AYA1-F1
#
_cell.length_a   1.000
_cell.length_b   1.000
_cell.length_c   1.000
_cell.angle_alpha   90.00
_cell.angle_beta   90.00
_cell.angle_gamma   90.00
#
_symmetry.space_group_name_H-M   'P 1'
#
loop_
_entity.id
_entity.type
_entity.pdbx_description
1 polymer ?
#
loop_
_entity_poly.entity_id
_entity_poly.type
_entity_poly.pdbx_seq_one_letter_code
_entity_poly.pdbx_strand_id
1 'polypeptide(L)'
;AVILWLLLSIPLGVLTSIYQGRFIDRAVLFIGLIAISLPVFWLARMLQYYLAYRTGLFPVAGYVNWTHIILPAITLAIVTTGYYARLVHTNMVEVLNQEFVRVAR
;
A
#
# COMPACT_ATOMS: atom_id res chain seq x y z
N ALA A 1 -3.52 -10.77 -3.72
CA ALA A 1 -2.81 -9.47 -3.61
C ALA A 1 -3.56 -8.33 -4.30
N VAL A 2 -4.05 -8.50 -5.54
CA VAL A 2 -4.65 -7.41 -6.35
C VAL A 2 -5.75 -6.63 -5.64
N ILE A 3 -6.77 -7.33 -5.16
CA ILE A 3 -7.88 -6.72 -4.43
C ILE A 3 -7.39 -5.93 -3.22
N LEU A 4 -6.43 -6.49 -2.48
CA LEU A 4 -5.93 -5.93 -1.23
C LEU A 4 -5.16 -4.63 -1.47
N TRP A 5 -4.30 -4.58 -2.48
CA TRP A 5 -3.58 -3.34 -2.79
C TRP A 5 -4.51 -2.29 -3.40
N LEU A 6 -5.49 -2.65 -4.24
CA LEU A 6 -6.46 -1.69 -4.79
C LEU A 6 -7.27 -1.02 -3.69
N LEU A 7 -7.78 -1.82 -2.73
CA LEU A 7 -8.56 -1.32 -1.61
C LEU A 7 -7.77 -0.39 -0.69
N LEU A 8 -6.44 -0.49 -0.66
CA LEU A 8 -5.59 0.38 0.15
C LEU A 8 -5.07 1.57 -0.65
N SER A 9 -4.59 1.36 -1.88
CA SER A 9 -3.90 2.38 -2.66
C SER A 9 -4.83 3.47 -3.15
N ILE A 10 -6.05 3.11 -3.56
CA ILE A 10 -7.01 4.09 -4.10
C ILE A 10 -7.45 5.05 -2.99
N PRO A 11 -7.97 4.60 -1.82
CA PRO A 11 -8.36 5.52 -0.76
C PRO A 11 -7.19 6.35 -0.23
N LEU A 12 -6.01 5.76 -0.07
CA LEU A 12 -4.82 6.51 0.37
C LEU A 12 -4.39 7.55 -0.66
N GLY A 13 -4.35 7.20 -1.96
CA GLY A 13 -4.00 8.14 -3.01
C GLY A 13 -5.01 9.29 -3.15
N VAL A 14 -6.30 8.99 -3.03
CA VAL A 14 -7.36 10.02 -3.03
C VAL A 14 -7.27 10.90 -1.78
N LEU A 15 -7.14 10.32 -0.59
CA LEU A 15 -7.06 11.06 0.66
C LEU A 15 -5.87 12.03 0.68
N THR A 16 -4.69 11.55 0.25
CA THR A 16 -3.48 12.37 0.17
C THR A 16 -3.61 13.49 -0.84
N SER A 17 -4.25 13.25 -1.99
CA SER A 17 -4.49 14.30 -3.01
C SER A 17 -5.45 15.39 -2.55
N ILE A 18 -6.47 15.07 -1.75
CA ILE A 18 -7.42 16.06 -1.20
C ILE A 18 -6.72 16.93 -0.16
N TYR A 19 -5.84 16.34 0.65
CA TYR A 19 -5.07 17.02 1.69
C TYR A 19 -3.64 17.35 1.26
N GLN A 20 -3.44 17.62 -0.04
CA GLN A 20 -2.13 17.86 -0.64
C GLN A 20 -1.31 18.89 0.18
N GLY A 21 -0.06 18.56 0.47
CA GLY A 21 0.87 19.41 1.19
C GLY A 21 0.72 19.39 2.73
N ARG A 22 -0.36 18.81 3.27
CA ARG A 22 -0.56 18.65 4.73
C ARG A 22 0.27 17.49 5.29
N PHE A 23 0.28 17.36 6.62
CA PHE A 23 1.02 16.30 7.31
C PHE A 23 0.58 14.89 6.87
N ILE A 24 -0.72 14.66 6.64
CA ILE A 24 -1.26 13.36 6.22
C ILE A 24 -0.68 12.94 4.87
N ASP A 25 -0.65 13.86 3.90
CA ASP A 25 -0.07 13.64 2.57
C ASP A 25 1.42 13.24 2.68
N ARG A 26 2.21 14.05 3.37
CA ARG A 26 3.65 13.79 3.58
C ARG A 26 3.89 12.47 4.29
N ALA A 27 3.11 12.14 5.33
CA ALA A 27 3.26 10.92 6.10
C ALA A 27 2.96 9.67 5.25
N VAL A 28 1.85 9.67 4.51
CA VAL A 28 1.46 8.53 3.66
C VAL A 28 2.45 8.34 2.52
N LEU A 29 2.86 9.40 1.83
CA LEU A 29 3.87 9.32 0.77
C LEU A 29 5.24 8.88 1.31
N PHE A 30 5.64 9.33 2.50
CA PHE A 30 6.88 8.91 3.14
C PHE A 30 6.86 7.42 3.51
N ILE A 31 5.77 6.93 4.11
CA ILE A 31 5.58 5.50 4.39
C ILE A 31 5.58 4.69 3.09
N GLY A 32 4.92 5.19 2.05
CA GLY A 32 4.92 4.58 0.71
C GLY A 32 6.33 4.47 0.13
N LEU A 33 7.16 5.51 0.27
CA LEU A 33 8.56 5.49 -0.17
C LEU A 33 9.38 4.44 0.59
N ILE A 34 9.20 4.32 1.90
CA ILE A 34 9.85 3.26 2.69
C ILE A 34 9.44 1.88 2.16
N ALA A 35 8.15 1.65 1.95
CA ALA A 35 7.63 0.38 1.47
C ALA A 35 8.20 -0.03 0.10
N ILE A 36 8.39 0.94 -0.82
CA ILE A 36 8.98 0.71 -2.15
C ILE A 36 10.50 0.50 -2.07
N SER A 37 11.17 1.16 -1.12
CA SER A 37 12.62 1.11 -0.98
C SER A 37 13.13 -0.20 -0.36
N LEU A 38 12.28 -0.90 0.39
CA LEU A 38 12.62 -2.18 1.00
C LEU A 38 12.56 -3.31 -0.04
N PRO A 39 13.61 -4.17 -0.13
CA PRO A 39 13.54 -5.34 -1.00
C PRO A 39 12.38 -6.27 -0.62
N VAL A 40 11.58 -6.68 -1.61
CA VAL A 40 10.36 -7.47 -1.38
C VAL A 40 10.64 -8.78 -0.62
N PHE A 41 11.72 -9.47 -0.98
CA PHE A 41 12.12 -10.71 -0.30
C PHE A 41 12.51 -10.48 1.17
N TRP A 42 13.11 -9.33 1.47
CA TRP A 42 13.50 -8.98 2.83
C TRP A 42 12.26 -8.69 3.67
N LEU A 43 11.32 -7.91 3.11
CA LEU A 43 10.02 -7.66 3.74
C LEU A 43 9.25 -8.98 3.98
N ALA A 44 9.23 -9.88 2.98
CA ALA A 44 8.63 -11.20 3.10
C ALA A 44 9.20 -11.97 4.29
N ARG A 45 10.54 -11.99 4.41
CA ARG A 45 11.23 -12.70 5.48
C ARG A 45 10.95 -12.11 6.86
N MET A 46 10.91 -10.78 6.97
CA MET A 46 10.56 -10.09 8.22
C MET A 46 9.11 -10.40 8.63
N LEU A 47 8.15 -10.28 7.69
CA LEU A 47 6.75 -10.61 7.96
C LEU A 47 6.59 -12.08 8.39
N GLN A 48 7.28 -13.02 7.74
CA GLN A 48 7.31 -14.42 8.18
C GLN A 48 7.87 -14.58 9.60
N TYR A 49 8.97 -13.92 9.93
CA TYR A 49 9.56 -14.04 11.27
C TYR A 49 8.62 -13.51 12.36
N TYR A 50 8.02 -12.33 12.15
CA TYR A 50 7.18 -11.70 13.17
C TYR A 50 5.76 -12.28 13.24
N LEU A 51 5.10 -12.50 12.09
CA LEU A 51 3.69 -12.91 12.03
C LEU A 51 3.48 -14.42 11.94
N ALA A 52 4.47 -15.18 11.45
CA ALA A 52 4.34 -16.64 11.38
C ALA A 52 5.11 -17.30 12.53
N TYR A 53 6.41 -17.02 12.66
CA TYR A 53 7.25 -17.70 13.64
C TYR A 53 7.02 -17.24 15.09
N ARG A 54 7.02 -15.92 15.35
CA ARG A 54 6.92 -15.40 16.72
C ARG A 54 5.51 -15.47 17.31
N THR A 55 4.49 -15.13 16.52
CA THR A 55 3.08 -15.10 16.98
C THR A 55 2.31 -16.38 16.69
N GLY A 56 2.79 -17.24 15.79
CA GLY A 56 2.07 -18.45 15.37
C GLY A 56 0.78 -18.17 14.60
N LEU A 57 0.51 -16.93 14.17
CA LEU A 57 -0.74 -16.54 13.50
C LEU A 57 -0.86 -17.15 12.10
N PHE A 58 0.28 -17.27 11.40
CA PHE A 58 0.33 -17.78 10.04
C PHE A 58 1.29 -18.97 9.92
N PRO A 59 1.06 -19.88 8.97
CA PRO A 59 2.00 -20.95 8.70
C PRO A 59 3.27 -20.41 8.02
N VAL A 60 4.43 -20.92 8.43
CA VAL A 60 5.74 -20.46 7.93
C VAL A 60 6.01 -20.96 6.51
N ALA A 61 5.64 -22.20 6.21
CA ALA A 61 5.89 -22.85 4.92
C ALA A 61 4.86 -23.97 4.67
N GLY A 62 4.61 -24.30 3.40
CA GLY A 62 3.69 -25.35 2.97
C GLY A 62 2.58 -24.83 2.05
N TYR A 63 1.76 -25.74 1.55
CA TYR A 63 0.64 -25.45 0.63
C TYR A 63 -0.66 -26.17 1.04
N VAL A 64 -0.78 -26.54 2.31
CA VAL A 64 -1.90 -27.38 2.77
C VAL A 64 -3.19 -26.57 2.92
N ASN A 65 -3.09 -25.35 3.45
CA ASN A 65 -4.24 -24.49 3.75
C ASN A 65 -4.20 -23.16 2.97
N TRP A 66 -5.35 -22.52 2.80
CA TRP A 66 -5.47 -21.19 2.17
C TRP A 66 -4.72 -20.09 2.94
N THR A 67 -4.48 -20.31 4.23
CA THR A 67 -3.71 -19.42 5.10
C THR A 67 -2.26 -19.22 4.65
N HIS A 68 -1.68 -20.18 3.92
CA HIS A 68 -0.34 -20.06 3.35
C HIS A 68 -0.25 -18.99 2.25
N ILE A 69 -1.37 -18.57 1.67
CA ILE A 69 -1.43 -17.55 0.60
C ILE A 69 -1.57 -16.14 1.17
N ILE A 70 -2.11 -16.00 2.38
CA ILE A 70 -2.43 -14.69 2.97
C ILE A 70 -1.15 -13.86 3.20
N LEU A 71 -0.12 -14.45 3.81
CA LEU A 71 1.10 -13.73 4.14
C LEU A 71 1.89 -13.29 2.89
N PRO A 72 2.10 -14.15 1.86
CA PRO A 72 2.64 -13.70 0.57
C PRO A 72 1.77 -12.63 -0.09
N ALA A 73 0.44 -12.76 -0.04
CA ALA A 73 -0.46 -11.78 -0.63
C ALA A 73 -0.37 -10.40 0.05
N ILE A 74 -0.24 -10.36 1.38
CA ILE A 74 -0.02 -9.12 2.16
C ILE A 74 1.33 -8.52 1.81
N THR A 75 2.39 -9.34 1.76
CA THR A 75 3.75 -8.87 1.44
C THR A 75 3.78 -8.15 0.10
N LEU A 76 3.21 -8.77 -0.93
CA LEU A 76 3.13 -8.15 -2.26
C LEU A 76 2.24 -6.91 -2.21
N ALA A 77 1.10 -6.98 -1.52
CA ALA A 77 0.16 -5.87 -1.45
C ALA A 77 0.77 -4.62 -0.79
N ILE A 78 1.61 -4.75 0.24
CA ILE A 78 2.25 -3.60 0.91
C ILE A 78 3.12 -2.82 -0.08
N VAL A 79 3.99 -3.52 -0.81
CA VAL A 79 4.92 -2.90 -1.75
C VAL A 79 4.17 -2.27 -2.92
N THR A 80 3.20 -2.99 -3.50
CA THR A 80 2.40 -2.46 -4.61
C THR A 80 1.51 -1.29 -4.17
N THR A 81 0.98 -1.32 -2.94
CA THR A 81 0.16 -0.22 -2.41
C THR A 81 0.96 1.09 -2.38
N GLY A 82 2.20 1.06 -1.90
CA GLY A 82 3.05 2.27 -1.87
C GLY A 82 3.23 2.88 -3.26
N TYR A 83 3.53 2.04 -4.26
CA TYR A 83 3.70 2.47 -5.64
C TYR A 83 2.41 3.06 -6.23
N TYR A 84 1.30 2.32 -6.12
CA TYR A 84 0.03 2.75 -6.71
C TYR A 84 -0.63 3.91 -5.96
N ALA A 85 -0.45 4.03 -4.65
CA ALA A 85 -0.97 5.17 -3.89
C ALA A 85 -0.33 6.48 -4.38
N ARG A 86 0.99 6.47 -4.64
CA ARG A 86 1.69 7.61 -5.23
C ARG A 86 1.22 7.91 -6.65
N LEU A 87 1.01 6.88 -7.46
CA LEU A 87 0.48 7.04 -8.82
C LEU A 87 -0.92 7.67 -8.80
N VAL A 88 -1.82 7.15 -7.98
CA VAL A 88 -3.18 7.70 -7.81
C VAL A 88 -3.10 9.14 -7.29
N HIS A 89 -2.25 9.42 -6.31
CA HIS A 89 -2.03 10.77 -5.80
C HIS A 89 -1.65 11.75 -6.93
N THR A 90 -0.62 11.44 -7.73
CA THR A 90 -0.16 12.33 -8.81
C THR A 90 -1.27 12.59 -9.82
N ASN A 91 -1.95 11.54 -10.30
CA ASN A 91 -3.04 11.69 -11.26
C ASN A 91 -4.23 12.49 -10.66
N MET A 92 -4.57 12.25 -9.41
CA MET A 92 -5.70 12.92 -8.77
C MET A 92 -5.40 14.40 -8.50
N VAL A 93 -4.17 14.74 -8.09
CA VAL A 93 -3.73 16.13 -7.97
C VAL A 93 -3.83 16.87 -9.31
N GLU A 94 -3.43 16.23 -10.41
CA GLU A 94 -3.58 16.81 -11.75
C GLU A 94 -5.06 17.07 -12.09
N VAL A 95 -5.93 16.08 -11.88
CA VAL A 95 -7.38 16.19 -12.15
C VAL A 95 -8.04 17.25 -11.28
N LEU A 96 -7.73 17.33 -9.98
CA LEU A 96 -8.28 18.32 -9.06
C LEU A 96 -7.92 19.76 -9.46
N ASN A 97 -6.83 19.95 -10.19
CA ASN A 97 -6.41 21.25 -10.71
C ASN A 97 -7.05 21.61 -12.06
N GLN A 98 -7.82 20.72 -12.69
CA GLN A 98 -8.48 21.02 -13.96
C GLN A 98 -9.68 21.95 -13.78
N GLU A 99 -9.96 22.76 -14.79
CA GLU A 99 -10.95 23.84 -14.72
C GLU A 99 -12.37 23.33 -14.44
N PHE A 100 -12.76 22.18 -15.00
CA PHE A 100 -14.09 21.62 -14.74
C PHE A 100 -14.30 21.24 -13.27
N VAL A 101 -13.25 20.85 -12.54
CA VAL A 101 -13.34 20.58 -11.11
C VAL A 101 -13.42 21.89 -10.31
N ARG A 102 -12.64 22.90 -10.70
CA ARG A 102 -12.64 24.20 -10.01
C ARG A 102 -13.95 24.96 -10.17
N VAL A 103 -14.58 24.89 -11.34
CA VAL A 103 -15.86 25.56 -11.63
C VAL A 103 -17.04 24.83 -10.96
N ALA A 104 -16.95 23.52 -10.74
CA ALA A 104 -17.99 22.72 -10.10
C ALA A 104 -17.93 22.68 -8.56
N ARG A 105 -16.87 23.21 -7.94
CA ARG A 105 -16.68 23.26 -6.48
C ARG A 105 -17.35 24.49 -5.88
#